data_AF-A0A820HNN6-F1
#
_entry.id   AF-A0A820HNN6-F1
#
_cell.length_a   1.000
_cell.length_b   1.000
_cell.length_c   1.000
_cell.angle_alpha   90.00
_cell.angle_beta   90.00
_cell.angle_gamma   90.00
#
_symmetry.space_group_name_H-M   'P 1'
#
loop_
_entity.id
_entity.type
_entity.pdbx_description
1 polymer ?
#
loop_
_entity_poly.entity_id
_entity_poly.type
_entity_poly.pdbx_seq_one_letter_code
_entity_poly.pdbx_strand_id
1 'polypeptide(L)'
;MQAVTTNPHDAQVVAKVLRRNSSLTGLAEELDLKHLTTPEAITVESSYRGPHIHKQIHKGHFEALILAFQRGELLHAHYVLLILHELRHILKRLPNVNIVSTHQSRYVTVVGDLHGSLADLMVIFHKNGLPSNENPYIFNGDIVDRGFQSMEVFLLISVAVIVYPNNVYLNRG
;
A
#
# COMPACT_ATOMS: atom_id res chain seq x y z
N MET A 1 -13.71 21.57 -6.14
CA MET A 1 -12.38 21.23 -6.69
C MET A 1 -11.37 22.24 -6.16
N GLN A 2 -10.74 21.96 -5.01
CA GLN A 2 -9.55 22.70 -4.60
C GLN A 2 -8.35 21.90 -5.10
N ALA A 3 -7.56 22.52 -5.99
CA ALA A 3 -6.30 21.96 -6.42
C ALA A 3 -5.37 21.90 -5.20
N VAL A 4 -5.04 20.70 -4.76
CA VAL A 4 -3.94 20.49 -3.80
C VAL A 4 -2.68 20.91 -4.53
N THR A 5 -2.18 22.11 -4.23
CA THR A 5 -0.91 22.61 -4.74
C THR A 5 0.21 21.78 -4.12
N THR A 6 0.61 20.71 -4.78
CA THR A 6 1.82 19.97 -4.42
C THR A 6 3.00 20.91 -4.48
N ASN A 7 3.76 21.00 -3.39
CA ASN A 7 4.98 21.81 -3.31
C ASN A 7 5.93 21.39 -4.46
N PRO A 8 6.52 22.33 -5.22
CA PRO A 8 7.46 22.01 -6.31
C PRO A 8 8.64 21.12 -5.88
N HIS A 9 9.01 21.15 -4.60
CA HIS A 9 9.99 20.23 -4.03
C HIS A 9 9.52 18.76 -4.02
N ASP A 10 8.27 18.51 -3.65
CA ASP A 10 7.69 17.16 -3.58
C ASP A 10 7.54 16.55 -4.99
N ALA A 11 7.17 17.38 -5.97
CA ALA A 11 7.10 16.97 -7.37
C ALA A 11 8.48 16.60 -7.95
N GLN A 12 9.55 17.31 -7.55
CA GLN A 12 10.92 16.97 -7.93
C GLN A 12 11.40 15.66 -7.30
N VAL A 13 11.04 15.39 -6.05
CA VAL A 13 11.36 14.12 -5.37
C VAL A 13 10.70 12.95 -6.12
N VAL A 14 9.41 13.04 -6.44
CA VAL A 14 8.68 12.01 -7.20
C VAL A 14 9.32 11.78 -8.57
N ALA A 15 9.64 12.84 -9.31
CA ALA A 15 10.29 12.72 -10.62
C ALA A 15 11.70 12.10 -10.55
N LYS A 16 12.46 12.40 -9.48
CA LYS A 16 13.81 11.87 -9.24
C LYS A 16 13.77 10.40 -8.84
N VAL A 17 12.76 9.97 -8.08
CA VAL A 17 12.52 8.56 -7.72
C VAL A 17 12.13 7.74 -8.94
N LEU A 18 11.22 8.24 -9.80
CA LEU A 18 10.72 7.51 -10.96
C LEU A 18 11.76 7.32 -12.09
N ARG A 19 12.75 8.23 -12.23
CA ARG A 19 13.75 8.19 -13.31
C ARG A 19 14.94 7.24 -13.06
N ARG A 20 15.08 6.64 -11.87
CA ARG A 20 16.37 6.04 -11.41
C ARG A 20 16.45 4.51 -11.38
N ASN A 21 15.49 3.80 -11.96
CA ASN A 21 15.46 2.32 -11.98
C ASN A 21 16.52 1.63 -12.89
N SER A 22 17.64 2.27 -13.23
CA SER A 22 18.55 1.77 -14.29
C SER A 22 20.02 1.50 -13.90
N SER A 23 20.44 1.64 -12.63
CA SER A 23 21.86 1.42 -12.28
C SER A 23 22.03 0.71 -10.94
N LEU A 24 22.97 -0.24 -10.88
CA LEU A 24 23.28 -1.06 -9.71
C LEU A 24 24.28 -0.34 -8.77
N THR A 25 23.80 0.51 -7.86
CA THR A 25 24.59 0.97 -6.68
C THR A 25 23.77 0.91 -5.38
N GLY A 26 23.36 -0.30 -4.98
CA GLY A 26 22.23 -0.53 -4.07
C GLY A 26 22.30 0.01 -2.62
N LEU A 27 23.46 0.26 -2.03
CA LEU A 27 23.54 0.73 -0.63
C LEU A 27 23.50 2.26 -0.50
N ALA A 28 24.24 2.98 -1.35
CA ALA A 28 24.21 4.45 -1.39
C ALA A 28 22.85 4.97 -1.87
N GLU A 29 22.28 4.31 -2.88
CA GLU A 29 20.93 4.61 -3.38
C GLU A 29 19.85 4.39 -2.31
N GLU A 30 20.01 3.37 -1.46
CA GLU A 30 19.05 3.09 -0.40
C GLU A 30 19.10 4.14 0.73
N LEU A 31 20.30 4.59 1.10
CA LEU A 31 20.48 5.67 2.08
C LEU A 31 19.91 6.99 1.56
N ASP A 32 20.20 7.34 0.30
CA ASP A 32 19.66 8.53 -0.36
C ASP A 32 18.14 8.47 -0.46
N LEU A 33 17.57 7.34 -0.85
CA LEU A 33 16.12 7.19 -0.97
C LEU A 33 15.44 7.34 0.40
N LYS A 34 15.98 6.72 1.44
CA LYS A 34 15.45 6.85 2.81
C LYS A 34 15.52 8.29 3.29
N HIS A 35 16.61 8.99 3.02
CA HIS A 35 16.77 10.39 3.39
C HIS A 35 15.74 11.29 2.68
N LEU A 36 15.56 11.11 1.37
CA LEU A 36 14.64 11.91 0.55
C LEU A 36 13.15 11.65 0.84
N THR A 37 12.81 10.51 1.44
CA THR A 37 11.42 10.08 1.67
C THR A 37 11.09 9.95 3.15
N THR A 38 11.82 10.67 4.02
CA THR A 38 11.61 10.65 5.47
C THR A 38 10.21 11.18 5.81
N PRO A 39 9.30 10.37 6.40
CA PRO A 39 7.94 10.83 6.73
C PRO A 39 7.94 12.05 7.65
N GLU A 40 8.88 12.09 8.61
CA GLU A 40 9.03 13.18 9.57
C GLU A 40 9.36 14.54 8.92
N ALA A 41 9.85 14.55 7.66
CA ALA A 41 10.10 15.79 6.91
C ALA A 41 8.81 16.42 6.38
N ILE A 42 7.69 15.68 6.34
CA ILE A 42 6.39 16.16 5.88
C ILE A 42 5.51 16.44 7.09
N THR A 43 5.21 17.71 7.35
CA THR A 43 4.32 18.13 8.43
C THR A 43 2.86 17.87 8.06
N VAL A 44 2.12 17.23 8.95
CA VAL A 44 0.66 17.06 8.82
C VAL A 44 -0.02 18.32 9.35
N GLU A 45 -0.80 18.98 8.50
CA GLU A 45 -1.55 20.18 8.89
C GLU A 45 -2.67 19.83 9.89
N SER A 46 -2.93 20.71 10.85
CA SER A 46 -4.02 20.53 11.85
C SER A 46 -5.43 20.58 11.25
N SER A 47 -5.53 21.05 10.00
CA SER A 47 -6.73 21.07 9.16
C SER A 47 -7.09 19.68 8.60
N TYR A 48 -6.15 18.73 8.55
CA TYR A 48 -6.39 17.40 8.01
C TYR A 48 -7.38 16.62 8.89
N ARG A 49 -8.40 16.03 8.26
CA ARG A 49 -9.49 15.30 8.92
C ARG A 49 -9.59 13.84 8.49
N GLY A 50 -8.72 13.40 7.58
CA GLY A 50 -8.71 12.03 7.11
C GLY A 50 -8.14 11.03 8.12
N PRO A 51 -7.99 9.76 7.72
CA PRO A 51 -7.44 8.72 8.58
C PRO A 51 -5.99 9.04 9.00
N HIS A 52 -5.71 8.82 10.27
CA HIS A 52 -4.37 8.98 10.87
C HIS A 52 -3.78 7.59 11.12
N ILE A 53 -2.57 7.38 10.63
CA ILE A 53 -1.85 6.11 10.76
C ILE A 53 -0.64 6.30 11.67
N HIS A 54 -0.45 5.37 12.59
CA HIS A 54 0.70 5.35 13.50
C HIS A 54 1.78 4.40 12.99
N LYS A 55 3.01 4.51 13.53
CA LYS A 55 4.15 3.66 13.17
C LYS A 55 3.86 2.16 13.24
N GLN A 56 2.98 1.73 14.15
CA GLN A 56 2.53 0.33 14.24
C GLN A 56 1.19 0.15 13.51
N ILE A 57 1.28 -0.27 12.25
CA ILE A 57 0.11 -0.51 11.40
C ILE A 57 -0.58 -1.81 11.86
N HIS A 58 -1.87 -1.73 12.19
CA HIS A 58 -2.65 -2.85 12.70
C HIS A 58 -4.04 -2.87 12.04
N LYS A 59 -4.83 -3.92 12.30
CA LYS A 59 -6.15 -4.15 11.70
C LYS A 59 -7.10 -2.94 11.75
N GLY A 60 -7.14 -2.21 12.87
CA GLY A 60 -7.98 -1.02 13.01
C GLY A 60 -7.66 0.07 11.99
N HIS A 61 -6.38 0.27 11.64
CA HIS A 61 -6.00 1.21 10.58
C HIS A 61 -6.46 0.73 9.20
N PHE A 62 -6.43 -0.59 8.95
CA PHE A 62 -6.91 -1.17 7.70
C PHE A 62 -8.40 -0.92 7.49
N GLU A 63 -9.22 -1.20 8.51
CA GLU A 63 -10.67 -0.95 8.47
C GLU A 63 -10.99 0.54 8.33
N ALA A 64 -10.24 1.41 9.04
CA ALA A 64 -10.39 2.86 8.91
C ALA A 64 -10.07 3.37 7.50
N LEU A 65 -9.04 2.83 6.85
CA LEU A 65 -8.69 3.18 5.48
C LEU A 65 -9.74 2.73 4.47
N ILE A 66 -10.31 1.53 4.65
CA ILE A 66 -11.42 1.06 3.81
C ILE A 66 -12.57 2.06 3.86
N LEU A 67 -12.99 2.45 5.07
CA LEU A 67 -14.09 3.41 5.24
C LEU A 67 -13.76 4.79 4.63
N ALA A 68 -12.53 5.27 4.81
CA ALA A 68 -12.09 6.56 4.27
C ALA A 68 -12.08 6.56 2.74
N PHE A 69 -11.51 5.53 2.10
CA PHE A 69 -11.42 5.45 0.64
C PHE A 69 -12.79 5.19 -0.01
N GLN A 70 -13.69 4.46 0.65
CA GLN A 70 -15.08 4.34 0.20
C GLN A 70 -15.84 5.68 0.20
N ARG A 71 -15.46 6.61 1.09
CA ARG A 71 -15.99 7.98 1.13
C ARG A 71 -15.28 8.94 0.17
N GLY A 72 -14.24 8.48 -0.53
CA GLY A 72 -13.41 9.32 -1.39
C GLY A 72 -12.49 10.27 -0.62
N GLU A 73 -12.18 9.97 0.65
CA GLU A 73 -11.20 10.73 1.42
C GLU A 73 -9.78 10.37 0.98
N LEU A 74 -8.90 11.38 0.91
CA LEU A 74 -7.50 11.20 0.54
C LEU A 74 -6.64 10.94 1.78
N LEU A 75 -5.66 10.03 1.64
CA LEU A 75 -4.65 9.81 2.67
C LEU A 75 -3.52 10.84 2.55
N HIS A 76 -3.16 11.48 3.65
CA HIS A 76 -2.04 12.43 3.68
C HIS A 76 -0.71 11.77 3.28
N ALA A 77 0.14 12.49 2.55
CA ALA A 77 1.42 11.98 2.02
C ALA A 77 2.35 11.44 3.12
N HIS A 78 2.36 12.05 4.31
CA HIS A 78 3.08 11.55 5.49
C HIS A 78 2.72 10.07 5.79
N TYR A 79 1.43 9.75 5.82
CA TYR A 79 0.95 8.38 6.11
C TYR A 79 1.18 7.43 4.96
N VAL A 80 1.09 7.92 3.71
CA VAL A 80 1.47 7.14 2.53
C VAL A 80 2.92 6.70 2.64
N LEU A 81 3.85 7.61 2.92
CA LEU A 81 5.27 7.28 3.06
C LEU A 81 5.51 6.28 4.19
N LEU A 82 4.81 6.39 5.32
CA LEU A 82 4.89 5.40 6.41
C LEU A 82 4.52 3.99 5.92
N ILE A 83 3.39 3.85 5.21
CA ILE A 83 2.97 2.55 4.64
C ILE A 83 4.04 2.04 3.66
N LEU A 84 4.54 2.88 2.76
CA LEU A 84 5.49 2.47 1.73
C LEU A 84 6.82 2.01 2.32
N HIS A 85 7.32 2.69 3.37
CA HIS A 85 8.55 2.28 4.06
C HIS A 85 8.39 0.92 4.75
N GLU A 86 7.29 0.72 5.47
CA GLU A 86 7.01 -0.56 6.14
C GLU A 86 6.81 -1.69 5.13
N LEU A 87 6.02 -1.45 4.08
CA LEU A 87 5.82 -2.42 3.01
C LEU A 87 7.14 -2.81 2.36
N ARG A 88 7.96 -1.82 1.97
CA ARG A 88 9.28 -2.07 1.36
C ARG A 88 10.17 -2.88 2.29
N HIS A 89 10.14 -2.59 3.59
CA HIS A 89 10.91 -3.33 4.58
C HIS A 89 10.48 -4.79 4.67
N ILE A 90 9.18 -5.08 4.60
CA ILE A 90 8.64 -6.45 4.57
C ILE A 90 9.00 -7.14 3.25
N LEU A 91 8.65 -6.56 2.11
CA LEU A 91 8.83 -7.18 0.78
C LEU A 91 10.30 -7.52 0.48
N LYS A 92 11.26 -6.69 0.93
CA LYS A 92 12.70 -6.95 0.76
C LYS A 92 13.21 -8.22 1.46
N ARG A 93 12.53 -8.67 2.50
CA ARG A 93 12.92 -9.85 3.28
C ARG A 93 12.19 -11.10 2.83
N LEU A 94 11.15 -10.96 2.03
CA LEU A 94 10.42 -12.10 1.49
C LEU A 94 11.24 -12.76 0.38
N PRO A 95 11.17 -14.10 0.27
CA PRO A 95 11.72 -14.80 -0.89
C PRO A 95 10.94 -14.45 -2.16
N ASN A 96 11.58 -14.64 -3.32
CA ASN A 96 10.92 -14.47 -4.61
C ASN A 96 9.76 -15.47 -4.83
N VAL A 97 9.82 -16.63 -4.17
CA VAL A 97 8.77 -17.65 -4.20
C VAL A 97 8.25 -17.84 -2.78
N ASN A 98 7.00 -17.47 -2.56
CA ASN A 98 6.32 -17.65 -1.28
C ASN A 98 5.51 -18.95 -1.29
N ILE A 99 5.66 -19.77 -0.26
CA ILE A 99 4.88 -20.99 -0.08
C ILE A 99 3.69 -20.66 0.80
N VAL A 100 2.48 -20.84 0.28
CA VAL A 100 1.23 -20.58 0.99
C VAL A 100 0.73 -21.87 1.64
N SER A 101 0.47 -21.84 2.94
CA SER A 101 -0.13 -22.95 3.68
C SER A 101 -1.62 -22.74 3.84
N THR A 102 -2.43 -23.73 3.44
CA THR A 102 -3.88 -23.74 3.64
C THR A 102 -4.30 -24.57 4.86
N HIS A 103 -3.35 -25.02 5.68
CA HIS A 103 -3.66 -25.91 6.81
C HIS A 103 -4.68 -25.29 7.80
N GLN A 104 -4.57 -23.98 8.07
CA GLN A 104 -5.45 -23.29 9.02
C GLN A 104 -6.80 -22.89 8.40
N SER A 105 -6.79 -22.31 7.20
CA SER A 105 -7.99 -21.78 6.53
C SER A 105 -8.75 -22.80 5.69
N ARG A 106 -8.11 -23.91 5.29
CA ARG A 106 -8.58 -24.93 4.32
C ARG A 106 -8.79 -24.44 2.88
N TYR A 107 -8.78 -23.13 2.64
CA TYR A 107 -8.87 -22.51 1.33
C TYR A 107 -7.98 -21.25 1.27
N VAL A 108 -7.81 -20.71 0.07
CA VAL A 108 -7.17 -19.42 -0.15
C VAL A 108 -7.92 -18.68 -1.26
N THR A 109 -8.14 -17.38 -1.08
CA THR A 109 -8.78 -16.54 -2.10
C THR A 109 -7.71 -16.00 -3.03
N VAL A 110 -7.78 -16.34 -4.32
CA VAL A 110 -6.90 -15.78 -5.35
C VAL A 110 -7.64 -14.68 -6.09
N VAL A 111 -7.07 -13.47 -6.07
CA VAL A 111 -7.58 -12.27 -6.73
C VAL A 111 -6.69 -12.00 -7.93
N GLY A 112 -7.29 -11.93 -9.12
CA GLY A 112 -6.61 -11.52 -10.34
C GLY A 112 -6.52 -10.00 -10.48
N ASP A 113 -6.47 -9.52 -11.71
CA ASP A 113 -6.27 -8.12 -12.03
C ASP A 113 -7.40 -7.24 -11.47
N LEU A 114 -7.02 -6.18 -10.75
CA LEU A 114 -7.95 -5.19 -10.23
C LEU A 114 -7.94 -3.91 -11.07
N HIS A 115 -6.82 -3.64 -11.75
CA HIS A 115 -6.63 -2.46 -12.60
C HIS A 115 -7.09 -1.15 -11.93
N GLY A 116 -6.83 -0.97 -10.63
CA GLY A 116 -7.20 0.23 -9.89
C GLY A 116 -8.70 0.42 -9.64
N SER A 117 -9.49 -0.65 -9.69
CA SER A 117 -10.92 -0.63 -9.35
C SER A 117 -11.14 -0.88 -7.85
N LEU A 118 -11.36 0.20 -7.09
CA LEU A 118 -11.68 0.10 -5.67
C LEU A 118 -13.02 -0.61 -5.45
N ALA A 119 -13.99 -0.37 -6.33
CA ALA A 119 -15.32 -0.98 -6.26
C ALA A 119 -15.22 -2.52 -6.30
N ASP A 120 -14.42 -3.06 -7.22
CA ASP A 120 -14.26 -4.51 -7.34
C ASP A 120 -13.54 -5.10 -6.12
N LEU A 121 -12.51 -4.43 -5.61
CA LEU A 121 -11.84 -4.84 -4.37
C LEU A 121 -12.82 -4.87 -3.18
N MET A 122 -13.70 -3.87 -3.06
CA MET A 122 -14.72 -3.83 -2.02
C MET A 122 -15.76 -4.95 -2.17
N VAL A 123 -16.16 -5.28 -3.40
CA VAL A 123 -17.09 -6.41 -3.66
C VAL A 123 -16.44 -7.73 -3.26
N ILE A 124 -15.16 -7.93 -3.57
CA ILE A 124 -14.40 -9.13 -3.16
C ILE A 124 -14.39 -9.23 -1.63
N PHE A 125 -14.03 -8.16 -0.92
CA PHE A 125 -14.03 -8.15 0.54
C PHE A 125 -15.42 -8.34 1.15
N HIS A 126 -16.46 -7.83 0.50
CA HIS A 126 -17.83 -8.02 0.97
C HIS A 126 -18.28 -9.49 0.82
N LYS A 127 -17.94 -10.14 -0.29
CA LYS A 127 -18.35 -11.54 -0.57
C LYS A 127 -17.50 -12.57 0.16
N ASN A 128 -16.19 -12.38 0.22
CA ASN A 128 -15.24 -13.35 0.74
C ASN A 128 -14.74 -12.99 2.15
N GLY A 129 -15.16 -11.85 2.71
CA GLY A 129 -14.70 -11.33 4.00
C GLY A 129 -13.34 -10.65 3.93
N LEU A 130 -12.99 -9.89 4.96
CA LEU A 130 -11.67 -9.23 5.03
C LEU A 130 -10.55 -10.25 5.25
N PRO A 131 -9.31 -9.91 4.84
CA PRO A 131 -8.14 -10.71 5.15
C PRO A 131 -7.99 -10.98 6.66
N SER A 132 -7.65 -12.21 7.01
CA SER A 132 -7.42 -12.62 8.38
C SER A 132 -6.56 -13.89 8.43
N ASN A 133 -6.22 -14.35 9.65
CA ASN A 133 -5.51 -15.61 9.83
C ASN A 133 -6.28 -16.81 9.25
N GLU A 134 -7.62 -16.73 9.22
CA GLU A 134 -8.51 -17.79 8.73
C GLU A 134 -8.98 -17.55 7.28
N ASN A 135 -8.65 -16.39 6.71
CA ASN A 135 -9.06 -15.98 5.37
C ASN A 135 -7.89 -15.37 4.59
N PRO A 136 -6.98 -16.20 4.05
CA PRO A 136 -5.81 -15.74 3.32
C PRO A 136 -6.15 -15.32 1.89
N TYR A 137 -5.38 -14.35 1.38
CA TYR A 137 -5.52 -13.77 0.05
C TYR A 137 -4.20 -13.82 -0.74
N ILE A 138 -4.30 -14.07 -2.04
CA ILE A 138 -3.20 -13.91 -3.00
C ILE A 138 -3.66 -12.91 -4.05
N PHE A 139 -3.00 -11.77 -4.15
CA PHE A 139 -3.21 -10.78 -5.20
C PHE A 139 -2.18 -11.03 -6.32
N ASN A 140 -2.67 -11.41 -7.51
CA ASN A 140 -1.84 -11.94 -8.58
C ASN A 140 -1.59 -10.94 -9.73
N GLY A 141 -0.94 -9.83 -9.42
CA GLY A 141 -0.52 -8.83 -10.42
C GLY A 141 -1.61 -7.83 -10.82
N ASP A 142 -1.22 -6.91 -11.72
CA ASP A 142 -2.09 -5.91 -12.38
C ASP A 142 -3.10 -5.20 -11.46
N ILE A 143 -2.58 -4.79 -10.31
CA ILE A 143 -3.35 -4.10 -9.27
C ILE A 143 -3.61 -2.64 -9.64
N VAL A 144 -2.70 -2.02 -10.40
CA VAL A 144 -2.66 -0.59 -10.73
C VAL A 144 -2.70 -0.37 -12.26
N ASP A 145 -2.52 0.88 -12.70
CA ASP A 145 -2.43 1.40 -14.08
C ASP A 145 -3.71 1.99 -14.68
N ARG A 146 -4.77 1.21 -14.90
CA ARG A 146 -5.88 1.64 -15.77
C ARG A 146 -7.01 2.38 -15.04
N GLY A 147 -7.19 2.13 -13.76
CA GLY A 147 -8.31 2.64 -12.97
C GLY A 147 -8.00 3.93 -12.24
N PHE A 148 -9.04 4.74 -12.04
CA PHE A 148 -8.96 6.04 -11.36
C PHE A 148 -8.57 5.95 -9.89
N GLN A 149 -8.75 4.78 -9.25
CA GLN A 149 -8.52 4.57 -7.82
C GLN A 149 -7.33 3.61 -7.56
N SER A 150 -6.33 3.65 -8.45
CA SER A 150 -5.13 2.81 -8.37
C SER A 150 -4.36 3.02 -7.06
N MET A 151 -4.31 4.26 -6.56
CA MET A 151 -3.60 4.56 -5.32
C MET A 151 -4.29 3.96 -4.10
N GLU A 152 -5.61 4.09 -4.00
CA GLU A 152 -6.42 3.55 -2.92
C GLU A 152 -6.33 2.03 -2.87
N VAL A 153 -6.48 1.38 -4.03
CA VAL A 153 -6.34 -0.08 -4.17
C VAL A 153 -4.96 -0.53 -3.73
N PHE A 154 -3.90 0.11 -4.23
CA PHE A 154 -2.53 -0.23 -3.87
C PHE A 154 -2.26 -0.05 -2.37
N LEU A 155 -2.70 1.06 -1.78
CA LEU A 155 -2.50 1.34 -0.35
C LEU A 155 -3.26 0.35 0.54
N LEU A 156 -4.48 -0.04 0.18
CA LEU A 156 -5.23 -1.05 0.93
C LEU A 156 -4.53 -2.41 0.90
N ILE A 157 -4.10 -2.86 -0.27
CA ILE A 157 -3.38 -4.13 -0.40
C ILE A 157 -2.05 -4.08 0.34
N SER A 158 -1.33 -2.95 0.25
CA SER A 158 -0.09 -2.71 1.01
C SER A 158 -0.30 -2.84 2.51
N VAL A 159 -1.35 -2.22 3.05
CA VAL A 159 -1.68 -2.32 4.48
C VAL A 159 -2.11 -3.74 4.84
N ALA A 160 -2.87 -4.43 3.99
CA ALA A 160 -3.23 -5.82 4.22
C ALA A 160 -1.99 -6.73 4.30
N VAL A 161 -1.00 -6.54 3.43
CA VAL A 161 0.30 -7.25 3.50
C VAL A 161 1.05 -6.94 4.80
N ILE A 162 1.05 -5.68 5.25
CA ILE A 162 1.73 -5.29 6.49
C ILE A 162 1.05 -5.90 7.72
N VAL A 163 -0.28 -5.88 7.78
CA VAL A 163 -1.06 -6.37 8.91
C VAL A 163 -1.11 -7.90 8.95
N TYR A 164 -1.11 -8.55 7.79
CA TYR A 164 -1.26 -10.00 7.63
C TYR A 164 -0.12 -10.62 6.81
N PRO A 165 1.15 -10.50 7.24
CA PRO A 165 2.31 -10.85 6.42
C PRO A 165 2.41 -12.34 6.06
N ASN A 166 1.72 -13.21 6.80
CA ASN A 166 1.71 -14.67 6.57
C ASN A 166 0.42 -15.15 5.88
N ASN A 167 -0.49 -14.24 5.53
CA ASN A 167 -1.83 -14.59 5.05
C ASN A 167 -2.23 -13.77 3.82
N VAL A 168 -1.58 -12.65 3.56
CA VAL A 168 -1.78 -11.84 2.36
C VAL A 168 -0.50 -11.81 1.55
N TYR A 169 -0.60 -12.30 0.32
CA TYR A 169 0.51 -12.41 -0.60
C TYR A 169 0.28 -11.52 -1.81
N LEU A 170 1.35 -10.88 -2.26
CA LEU A 170 1.35 -9.96 -3.38
C LEU A 170 2.36 -10.45 -4.42
N ASN A 171 1.85 -10.91 -5.57
CA ASN A 171 2.68 -11.23 -6.71
C ASN A 171 2.77 -10.02 -7.65
N ARG A 172 3.93 -9.84 -8.25
CA ARG A 172 4.16 -8.83 -9.28
C ARG A 172 3.47 -9.27 -10.58
N GLY A 173 2.72 -8.35 -11.19
CA GLY A 173 2.19 -8.44 -12.56
C GLY A 173 3.25 -8.07 -13.59
#